data_AF-A0A7C6KUE3-F1
#
_entry.id   AF-A0A7C6KUE3-F1
#
_cell.length_a   1.000
_cell.length_b   1.000
_cell.length_c   1.000
_cell.angle_alpha   90.00
_cell.angle_beta   90.00
_cell.angle_gamma   90.00
#
_symmetry.space_group_name_H-M   'P 1'
#
loop_
_entity.id
_entity.type
_entity.pdbx_description
1 polymer ?
#
loop_
_entity_poly.entity_id
_entity_poly.type
_entity_poly.pdbx_seq_one_letter_code
_entity_poly.pdbx_strand_id
1 'polypeptide(L)' 'MLLIGLIFGLLIAWFISLFGGDTLIIQGVFELTGKVISKAGYYTIFALIGMLGSAIKNRT' A
#
# COMPACT_ATOMS: atom_id res chain seq x y z
N MET A 1 5.00 10.10 14.00
CA MET A 1 4.26 11.08 13.17
C MET A 1 3.63 10.38 11.97
N LEU A 2 2.32 10.57 11.76
CA LEU A 2 1.54 9.90 10.71
C LEU A 2 2.11 10.07 9.29
N LEU A 3 2.63 11.26 8.99
CA LEU A 3 3.22 11.59 7.69
C LEU A 3 4.43 10.69 7.34
N ILE A 4 5.27 10.36 8.33
CA ILE A 4 6.43 9.49 8.12
C ILE A 4 5.97 8.07 7.74
N GLY A 5 4.95 7.56 8.43
CA GLY A 5 4.37 6.25 8.10
C GLY A 5 3.77 6.20 6.70
N LEU A 6 3.05 7.25 6.30
CA LEU A 6 2.49 7.38 4.95
C LEU A 6 3.58 7.34 3.88
N ILE A 7 4.62 8.18 4.02
CA ILE A 7 5.75 8.24 3.07
C ILE A 7 6.46 6.88 3.02
N PHE A 8 6.68 6.24 4.17
CA PHE A 8 7.31 4.93 4.22
C PHE A 8 6.48 3.85 3.53
N GLY A 9 5.16 3.86 3.71
CA GLY A 9 4.24 2.96 2.98
C GLY A 9 4.35 3.14 1.46
N LEU A 10 4.40 4.39 0.98
CA LEU A 10 4.60 4.68 -0.44
C LEU A 10 5.97 4.20 -0.96
N LEU A 11 7.03 4.37 -0.18
CA LEU A 11 8.37 3.88 -0.55
C LEU A 11 8.41 2.36 -0.66
N ILE A 12 7.74 1.64 0.25
CA ILE A 12 7.60 0.18 0.19
C ILE A 12 6.81 -0.22 -1.06
N ALA A 13 5.67 0.43 -1.32
CA ALA A 13 4.86 0.16 -2.51
C ALA A 13 5.65 0.36 -3.80
N TRP A 14 6.41 1.46 -3.88
CA TRP A 14 7.28 1.74 -5.01
C TRP A 14 8.34 0.65 -5.17
N PHE A 15 9.03 0.28 -4.09
CA PHE A 15 10.05 -0.77 -4.13
C PHE A 15 9.49 -2.12 -4.61
N ILE A 16 8.33 -2.53 -4.10
CA ILE A 16 7.65 -3.77 -4.52
C ILE A 16 7.22 -3.70 -5.99
N SER A 17 6.78 -2.52 -6.46
CA SER A 17 6.39 -2.33 -7.86
C SER A 17 7.55 -2.51 -8.84
N LEU A 18 8.81 -2.30 -8.42
CA LEU A 18 9.98 -2.54 -9.26
C LEU A 18 10.12 -4.02 -9.69
N PHE A 19 9.52 -4.94 -8.93
CA PHE A 19 9.53 -6.37 -9.20
C PHE A 19 8.18 -6.89 -9.74
N GLY A 20 7.31 -5.99 -10.20
CA GLY A 20 5.97 -6.33 -10.71
C GLY A 20 4.94 -6.66 -9.63
N GLY A 21 5.22 -6.36 -8.36
CA GLY A 21 4.29 -6.63 -7.27
C GLY A 21 3.01 -5.80 -7.30
N ASP A 22 3.00 -4.67 -8.01
CA ASP A 22 1.78 -3.92 -8.31
C ASP A 22 0.82 -4.75 -9.19
N THR A 23 1.35 -5.41 -10.22
CA THR A 23 0.57 -6.29 -11.12
C THR A 23 -0.01 -7.47 -10.34
N LEU A 24 0.82 -8.12 -9.50
CA LEU A 24 0.38 -9.24 -8.66
C LEU A 24 -0.73 -8.84 -7.67
N ILE A 25 -0.58 -7.70 -6.99
CA ILE A 25 -1.57 -7.24 -6.01
C ILE A 25 -2.85 -6.79 -6.72
N ILE A 26 -2.77 -6.04 -7.82
CA ILE A 26 -3.94 -5.61 -8.59
C ILE A 26 -4.73 -6.83 -9.09
N GLN A 27 -4.04 -7.82 -9.64
CA GLN A 27 -4.65 -9.05 -10.12
C GLN A 27 -5.24 -9.87 -8.96
N GLY A 28 -4.52 -10.00 -7.84
CA GLY A 28 -5.04 -10.68 -6.65
C GLY A 28 -6.32 -10.04 -6.10
N VAL A 29 -6.38 -8.70 -6.06
CA VAL A 29 -7.61 -7.98 -5.68
C VAL A 29 -8.75 -8.28 -6.66
N PHE A 30 -8.46 -8.33 -7.97
CA PHE A 30 -9.45 -8.69 -8.98
C PHE A 30 -9.95 -10.12 -8.80
N GLU A 31 -9.07 -11.10 -8.60
CA GLU A 31 -9.46 -12.49 -8.41
C GLU A 31 -10.30 -12.70 -7.14
N LEU A 32 -10.03 -11.96 -6.08
CA LEU A 32 -10.76 -12.07 -4.81
C LEU A 32 -12.10 -11.33 -4.79
N THR A 33 -12.22 -10.23 -5.55
CA THR A 33 -13.36 -9.31 -5.44
C THR A 33 -14.15 -9.11 -6.74
N GLY A 34 -13.63 -9.59 -7.87
CA GLY A 34 -14.14 -9.29 -9.20
C GLY A 34 -13.94 -7.84 -9.64
N LYS A 35 -13.21 -7.02 -8.87
CA LYS A 35 -13.02 -5.58 -9.12
C LYS A 35 -11.56 -5.27 -9.40
N VAL A 36 -11.31 -4.54 -10.48
CA VAL A 36 -9.97 -4.05 -10.81
C VAL A 36 -9.70 -2.75 -10.07
N ILE A 37 -8.57 -2.70 -9.36
CA ILE A 37 -8.05 -1.45 -8.80
C ILE A 37 -7.00 -0.85 -9.73
N SER A 38 -6.91 0.48 -9.74
CA SER A 38 -5.86 1.18 -10.48
C SER A 38 -4.53 1.11 -9.72
N LYS A 39 -3.42 1.49 -10.38
CA LYS A 39 -2.14 1.69 -9.69
C LYS A 39 -2.26 2.70 -8.55
N ALA A 40 -3.10 3.74 -8.70
CA ALA A 40 -3.35 4.67 -7.60
C ALA A 40 -3.95 3.95 -6.39
N GLY A 41 -4.93 3.05 -6.60
CA GLY A 41 -5.48 2.21 -5.54
C GLY A 41 -4.43 1.35 -4.83
N TYR A 42 -3.52 0.73 -5.59
CA TYR A 42 -2.37 0.01 -5.05
C TYR A 42 -1.53 0.88 -4.10
N TYR A 43 -1.09 2.05 -4.56
CA TYR A 43 -0.30 2.97 -3.72
C TYR A 43 -1.09 3.50 -2.51
N THR A 44 -2.40 3.75 -2.66
CA THR A 44 -3.26 4.17 -1.57
C THR A 44 -3.35 3.12 -0.46
N ILE A 45 -3.48 1.83 -0.80
CA ILE A 45 -3.51 0.74 0.19
C ILE A 45 -2.24 0.76 1.05
N PHE A 46 -1.07 0.80 0.41
CA PHE A 46 0.20 0.83 1.13
C PHE A 46 0.41 2.11 1.96
N ALA A 47 -0.01 3.27 1.43
CA ALA A 47 0.03 4.53 2.16
C ALA A 47 -0.82 4.48 3.44
N LEU A 48 -2.03 3.90 3.36
CA LEU A 48 -2.93 3.72 4.50
C LEU A 48 -2.33 2.73 5.52
N ILE A 49 -1.78 1.60 5.07
CA ILE A 49 -1.12 0.62 5.95
C ILE A 49 0.06 1.27 6.69
N GLY A 50 0.92 2.01 5.99
CA GLY A 50 2.07 2.69 6.59
C GLY A 50 1.64 3.75 7.61
N MET A 51 0.61 4.53 7.28
CA MET A 51 0.03 5.52 8.19
C MET A 51 -0.58 4.87 9.44
N LEU A 52 -1.35 3.79 9.29
CA LEU A 52 -1.94 3.04 10.41
C LEU A 52 -0.87 2.41 11.30
N GLY A 53 0.16 1.80 10.70
CA GLY A 53 1.30 1.26 11.44
C GLY A 53 2.02 2.33 12.26
N SER A 54 2.22 3.52 11.70
CA SER A 54 2.77 4.65 12.46
C SER A 54 1.81 5.16 13.53
N ALA A 55 0.50 5.12 13.31
CA ALA A 55 -0.50 5.58 14.29
C ALA A 55 -0.49 4.69 15.53
N ILE A 56 -0.43 3.36 15.34
CA ILE A 56 -0.39 2.37 16.42
C ILE A 56 0.91 2.50 17.22
N LYS A 57 2.07 2.57 16.53
CA LYS A 57 3.38 2.76 17.18
C LYS A 57 3.45 4.06 17.98
N ASN A 58 2.76 5.11 17.56
CA ASN A 58 2.77 6.40 18.27
C ASN A 58 1.86 6.42 19.51
N ARG A 59 1.09 5.35 19.75
CA ARG A 59 0.20 5.18 20.91
C ARG A 59 0.75 4.19 21.96
N THR A 60 1.80 3.45 21.64
CA THR A 60 2.50 2.48 22.50
C THR A 60 3.88 3.01 22.84
#